data_AF-A0AAD6X251-F1
#
_entry.id   AF-A0AAD6X251-F1
#
_cell.length_a   1.000
_cell.length_b   1.000
_cell.length_c   1.000
_cell.angle_alpha   90.00
_cell.angle_beta   90.00
_cell.angle_gamma   90.00
#
_symmetry.space_group_name_H-M   'P 1'
#
loop_
_entity.id
_entity.type
_entity.pdbx_description
1 polymer ?
#
loop_
_entity_poly.entity_id
_entity_poly.type
_entity_poly.pdbx_seq_one_letter_code
_entity_poly.pdbx_strand_id
1 'polypeptide(L)'
;AKTATRTRGTPRSPDRSPEKSIEALERKANKIEANHALVVYAVLTLPTEITSSIFLQCLPIQERVEPPPSRAPLLLTQVCHHWRQVALVTCRLWSSLYILPPFIF
;
A
#
# COMPACT_ATOMS: atom_id res chain seq x y z
N ALA A 1 -28.72 -71.18 14.80
CA ALA A 1 -27.46 -70.52 14.41
C ALA A 1 -27.37 -70.43 12.88
N LYS A 2 -27.89 -69.33 12.33
CA LYS A 2 -27.92 -68.88 10.92
C LYS A 2 -28.09 -67.36 11.03
N THR A 3 -27.57 -66.44 10.24
CA THR A 3 -26.78 -66.38 9.01
C THR A 3 -26.44 -64.89 8.86
N ALA A 4 -25.38 -64.58 8.11
CA ALA A 4 -24.92 -63.23 7.81
C ALA A 4 -25.98 -62.32 7.19
N THR A 5 -25.90 -61.01 7.45
CA THR A 5 -26.31 -60.01 6.45
C THR A 5 -25.34 -58.83 6.45
N ARG A 6 -24.67 -58.73 5.31
CA ARG A 6 -23.70 -57.76 4.85
C ARG A 6 -24.41 -56.60 4.15
N THR A 7 -24.17 -55.36 4.56
CA THR A 7 -24.51 -54.11 3.84
C THR A 7 -23.21 -53.32 3.67
N ARG A 8 -22.43 -53.58 2.60
CA ARG A 8 -22.48 -52.96 1.25
C ARG A 8 -22.32 -51.44 1.32
N GLY A 9 -21.12 -50.99 0.96
CA GLY A 9 -20.66 -49.60 1.08
C GLY A 9 -21.26 -48.63 0.08
N THR A 10 -21.04 -47.35 0.39
CA THR A 10 -21.26 -46.22 -0.49
C THR A 10 -19.90 -45.83 -1.09
N PRO A 11 -19.77 -45.61 -2.41
CA PRO A 11 -18.51 -45.16 -3.00
C PRO A 11 -18.27 -43.71 -2.56
N ARG A 12 -17.14 -43.45 -1.89
CA ARG A 12 -16.63 -42.08 -1.76
C ARG A 12 -16.21 -41.62 -3.15
N SER A 13 -17.01 -40.77 -3.77
CA SER A 13 -16.66 -40.09 -5.01
C SER A 13 -15.40 -39.24 -4.80
N PRO A 14 -14.46 -39.23 -5.76
CA PRO A 14 -13.24 -38.46 -5.69
C PRO A 14 -13.48 -37.10 -6.33
N ASP A 15 -13.79 -36.04 -5.59
CA ASP A 15 -13.82 -34.74 -6.24
C ASP A 15 -13.53 -33.55 -5.30
N ARG A 16 -12.56 -32.76 -5.75
CA ARG A 16 -12.44 -31.33 -5.52
C ARG A 16 -11.88 -30.79 -4.20
N SER A 17 -10.70 -31.27 -3.86
CA SER A 17 -9.47 -30.45 -3.84
C SER A 17 -9.58 -28.98 -3.37
N PRO A 18 -10.11 -28.69 -2.17
CA PRO A 18 -9.91 -27.37 -1.56
C PRO A 18 -8.43 -27.21 -1.20
N GLU A 19 -7.78 -28.31 -0.83
CA GLU A 19 -6.37 -28.37 -0.43
C GLU A 19 -5.42 -27.94 -1.56
N LYS A 20 -5.65 -28.39 -2.79
CA LYS A 20 -4.83 -27.94 -3.95
C LYS A 20 -5.04 -26.46 -4.26
N SER A 21 -6.23 -25.93 -3.97
CA SER A 21 -6.55 -24.53 -4.20
C SER A 21 -5.91 -23.63 -3.13
N ILE A 22 -5.93 -24.08 -1.87
CA ILE A 22 -5.24 -23.44 -0.75
C ILE A 22 -3.73 -23.43 -1.00
N GLU A 23 -3.17 -24.59 -1.36
CA GLU A 23 -1.73 -24.73 -1.63
C GLU A 23 -1.29 -23.86 -2.84
N ALA A 24 -2.12 -23.73 -3.87
CA ALA A 24 -1.86 -22.84 -5.00
C ALA A 24 -1.89 -21.35 -4.62
N LEU A 25 -2.78 -20.96 -3.69
CA LEU A 25 -2.86 -19.59 -3.17
C LEU A 25 -1.69 -19.26 -2.24
N GLU A 26 -1.34 -20.18 -1.34
CA GLU A 26 -0.18 -20.04 -0.45
C GLU A 26 1.12 -19.90 -1.24
N ARG A 27 1.30 -20.69 -2.31
CA ARG A 27 2.45 -20.54 -3.22
C ARG A 27 2.51 -19.17 -3.88
N LYS A 28 1.37 -18.62 -4.30
CA LYS A 28 1.31 -17.27 -4.89
C LYS A 28 1.63 -16.20 -3.84
N ALA A 29 1.04 -16.30 -2.65
CA ALA A 29 1.28 -15.38 -1.54
C ALA A 29 2.75 -15.38 -1.11
N ASN A 30 3.34 -16.56 -0.86
CA ASN A 30 4.75 -16.70 -0.47
C ASN A 30 5.69 -16.14 -1.55
N LYS A 31 5.34 -16.28 -2.83
CA LYS A 31 6.15 -15.72 -3.92
C LYS A 31 6.08 -14.21 -4.00
N ILE A 32 4.93 -13.62 -3.68
CA ILE A 32 4.78 -12.16 -3.56
C ILE A 32 5.56 -11.66 -2.34
N GLU A 33 5.42 -12.32 -1.20
CA GLU A 33 6.09 -11.96 0.04
C GLU A 33 7.62 -12.03 -0.08
N ALA A 34 8.16 -13.09 -0.67
CA ALA A 34 9.60 -13.21 -0.94
C ALA A 34 10.13 -12.10 -1.86
N ASN A 35 9.37 -11.70 -2.87
CA ASN A 35 9.74 -10.59 -3.76
C ASN A 35 9.68 -9.23 -3.03
N HIS A 36 8.76 -9.06 -2.08
CA HIS A 36 8.57 -7.83 -1.32
C HIS A 36 9.55 -7.69 -0.15
N ALA A 37 10.07 -8.80 0.38
CA ALA A 37 11.09 -8.79 1.43
C ALA A 37 12.39 -8.09 1.01
N LEU A 38 12.69 -8.06 -0.30
CA LEU A 38 13.83 -7.30 -0.85
C LEU A 38 13.59 -5.78 -0.87
N VAL A 39 12.34 -5.36 -0.77
CA VAL A 39 11.88 -3.96 -0.91
C VAL A 39 11.40 -3.45 0.45
N VAL A 40 12.27 -3.54 1.45
CA VAL A 40 11.99 -3.13 2.84
C VAL A 40 11.58 -1.65 2.90
N TYR A 41 12.04 -0.82 1.95
CA TYR A 41 11.70 0.59 1.85
C TYR A 41 11.40 1.02 0.41
N ALA A 42 10.32 0.49 -0.16
CA ALA A 42 9.91 0.77 -1.54
C ALA A 42 10.02 2.25 -1.91
N VAL A 43 9.48 3.12 -1.06
CA VAL A 43 9.42 4.56 -1.31
C VAL A 43 10.77 5.29 -1.17
N LEU A 44 11.75 4.68 -0.49
CA LEU A 44 13.13 5.20 -0.40
C LEU A 44 14.00 4.72 -1.58
N THR A 45 13.56 3.67 -2.28
CA THR A 45 14.22 3.15 -3.48
C THR A 45 13.64 3.70 -4.78
N LEU A 46 12.57 4.50 -4.72
CA LEU A 46 11.96 5.10 -5.91
C LEU A 46 12.85 6.21 -6.49
N PRO A 47 12.91 6.34 -7.82
CA PRO A 47 13.45 7.52 -8.46
C PRO A 47 12.74 8.79 -8.00
N THR A 48 13.48 9.90 -7.94
CA THR A 48 12.98 11.18 -7.45
C THR A 48 11.76 11.69 -8.21
N GLU A 49 11.64 11.38 -9.49
CA GLU A 49 10.55 11.76 -10.38
C GLU A 49 9.24 11.07 -9.99
N ILE A 50 9.33 9.79 -9.60
CA ILE A 50 8.19 9.01 -9.16
C ILE A 50 7.75 9.49 -7.77
N THR A 51 8.70 9.67 -6.85
CA THR A 51 8.42 10.20 -5.51
C THR A 51 7.76 11.59 -5.59
N SER A 52 8.27 12.48 -6.46
CA SER A 52 7.68 13.81 -6.69
C SER A 52 6.26 13.73 -7.25
N SER A 53 6.01 12.78 -8.17
CA SER A 53 4.67 12.56 -8.74
C SER A 53 3.68 12.06 -7.68
N ILE A 54 4.10 11.15 -6.81
CA ILE A 54 3.30 10.69 -5.66
C ILE A 54 2.97 11.88 -4.75
N PHE A 55 3.96 12.69 -4.41
CA PHE A 55 3.77 13.85 -3.53
C PHE A 55 2.72 14.83 -4.09
N LEU A 56 2.72 15.07 -5.41
CA LEU A 56 1.73 15.94 -6.05
C LEU A 56 0.30 15.39 -5.95
N GLN A 57 0.13 14.07 -5.96
CA GLN A 57 -1.17 13.44 -5.76
C GLN A 57 -1.64 13.48 -4.30
N CYS A 58 -0.73 13.72 -3.36
CA CYS A 58 -1.07 13.90 -1.94
C CYS A 58 -1.53 15.33 -1.60
N LEU A 59 -1.52 16.25 -2.57
CA LEU A 59 -1.95 17.63 -2.31
C LEU A 59 -3.46 17.71 -2.04
N PRO A 60 -3.88 18.53 -1.07
CA PRO A 60 -5.30 18.75 -0.82
C PRO A 60 -5.95 19.45 -2.02
N ILE A 61 -7.10 18.95 -2.46
CA ILE A 61 -7.79 19.40 -3.69
C ILE A 61 -8.35 20.83 -3.55
N GLN A 62 -8.58 21.32 -2.32
CA GLN A 62 -9.58 22.40 -2.10
C GLN A 62 -9.26 23.44 -1.01
N GLU A 63 -8.07 23.47 -0.41
CA GLU A 63 -7.85 24.37 0.73
C GLU A 63 -7.03 25.61 0.37
N ARG A 64 -7.72 26.76 0.29
CA ARG A 64 -7.12 28.11 0.28
C ARG A 64 -6.85 28.60 1.70
N VAL A 65 -6.34 27.73 2.56
CA VAL A 65 -6.00 28.04 3.95
C VAL A 65 -4.55 27.63 4.18
N GLU A 66 -3.86 28.34 5.06
CA GLU A 66 -2.52 27.95 5.50
C GLU A 66 -2.56 26.50 5.99
N PRO A 67 -1.88 25.56 5.30
CA PRO A 67 -1.98 24.16 5.66
C PRO A 67 -1.28 23.96 7.01
N PRO A 68 -1.90 23.24 7.96
CA PRO A 68 -1.22 22.91 9.19
C PRO A 68 0.02 22.04 8.88
N PRO A 69 1.03 22.00 9.77
CA PRO A 69 2.21 21.15 9.59
C PRO A 69 1.88 19.67 9.36
N SER A 70 0.68 19.23 9.72
CA SER A 70 0.15 17.88 9.53
C SER A 70 -0.42 17.60 8.14
N ARG A 71 -0.39 18.55 7.21
CA ARG A 71 -0.86 18.37 5.82
C ARG A 71 0.24 18.61 4.80
N ALA A 72 0.09 17.99 3.62
CA ALA A 72 0.96 18.25 2.48
C ALA A 72 0.81 19.73 2.05
N PRO A 73 1.89 20.39 1.61
CA PRO A 73 3.23 19.83 1.37
C PRO A 73 4.12 19.71 2.63
N LEU A 74 3.75 20.36 3.74
CA LEU A 74 4.60 20.43 4.95
C LEU A 74 4.83 19.06 5.60
N LEU A 75 3.80 18.22 5.68
CA LEU A 75 3.91 16.86 6.23
C LEU A 75 4.99 16.03 5.53
N LEU A 76 5.09 16.16 4.20
CA LEU A 76 6.04 15.39 3.38
C LEU A 76 7.50 15.74 3.71
N THR A 77 7.74 16.94 4.23
CA THR A 77 9.08 17.40 4.65
C THR A 77 9.53 16.84 6.00
N GLN A 78 8.63 16.21 6.76
CA GLN A 78 8.87 15.76 8.14
C GLN A 78 9.15 14.25 8.26
N VAL A 79 9.03 13.49 7.17
CA VAL A 79 9.14 12.01 7.21
C VAL A 79 10.59 11.55 7.35
N CYS A 80 11.46 12.00 6.45
CA CYS A 80 12.90 11.70 6.49
C CYS A 80 13.69 12.74 5.68
N HIS A 81 15.03 12.73 5.81
CA HIS A 81 15.91 13.64 5.07
C HIS A 81 15.72 13.57 3.55
N HIS A 82 15.63 12.35 3.01
CA HIS A 82 15.46 12.15 1.56
C HIS A 82 14.15 12.77 1.05
N TRP A 83 13.04 12.52 1.74
CA TRP A 83 11.73 13.09 1.38
C TRP A 83 11.73 14.61 1.46
N ARG A 84 12.38 15.18 2.47
CA ARG A 84 12.55 16.62 2.60
C ARG A 84 13.28 17.20 1.39
N GLN A 85 14.38 16.59 0.95
CA GLN A 85 15.10 17.05 -0.24
C GLN A 85 14.20 17.01 -1.49
N VAL A 86 13.52 15.88 -1.74
CA VAL A 86 12.62 15.74 -2.89
C VAL A 86 11.48 16.75 -2.86
N ALA A 87 10.86 16.97 -1.70
CA ALA A 87 9.78 17.94 -1.54
C ALA A 87 10.27 19.37 -1.80
N LEU A 88 11.46 19.75 -1.32
CA LEU A 88 12.02 21.09 -1.51
C LEU A 88 12.37 21.39 -2.97
N VAL A 89 12.87 20.41 -3.73
CA VAL A 89 13.19 20.61 -5.17
C VAL A 89 11.96 20.58 -6.07
N THR A 90 10.84 20.05 -5.59
CA THR A 90 9.59 19.95 -6.37
C THR A 90 8.76 21.23 -6.24
N CYS A 91 9.08 22.27 -7.01
CA CYS A 91 8.40 23.58 -6.95
C CYS A 91 6.87 23.49 -7.07
N ARG A 92 6.35 22.53 -7.84
CA ARG A 92 4.90 22.32 -8.03
C ARG A 92 4.16 21.98 -6.73
N LEU A 93 4.82 21.42 -5.73
CA LEU A 93 4.23 21.15 -4.40
C LEU A 93 3.89 22.44 -3.64
N TRP A 94 4.63 23.51 -3.92
CA TRP A 94 4.53 24.78 -3.21
C TRP A 94 3.65 25.78 -3.94
N SER A 95 3.21 25.48 -5.16
CA SER A 95 2.38 26.37 -5.98
C SER A 95 0.97 26.63 -5.40
N SER A 96 0.52 25.77 -4.48
CA SER A 96 -0.76 25.93 -3.77
C SER A 96 -0.60 26.32 -2.29
N LEU A 97 0.62 26.62 -1.83
CA LEU A 97 0.86 27.07 -0.46
C LEU A 97 0.50 28.56 -0.34
N TYR A 98 -0.41 28.88 0.58
CA TYR A 98 -0.74 30.26 0.93
C TYR A 98 -0.40 30.48 2.40
N ILE A 99 0.25 31.61 2.71
CA ILE A 99 0.51 32.04 4.08
C ILE A 99 -0.39 33.26 4.31
N LEU A 100 -1.25 33.19 5.33
CA LEU A 100 -2.11 34.32 5.65
C LEU A 100 -1.27 35.35 6.44
N PRO A 101 -1.22 36.62 6.02
CA PRO A 101 -0.50 37.63 6.78
C PRO A 101 -1.17 37.83 8.15
N PRO A 102 -0.38 38.13 9.20
CA PRO A 102 -0.87 38.19 10.59
C PRO A 102 -1.85 39.35 10.87
N PHE A 103 -2.13 40.20 9.87
CA PHE A 103 -2.94 41.42 10.01
C PHE A 103 -4.36 41.32 9.42
N ILE A 104 -4.79 40.14 8.96
CA ILE A 104 -6.17 39.96 8.49
C ILE A 104 -7.05 39.56 9.70
N PHE A 105 -7.53 40.56 10.42
CA PHE A 105 -8.66 40.49 11.37
C PHE A 105 -9.58 41.69 11.15
#